data_AF-R0CN75-F1
#
_entry.id   AF-R0CN75-F1
#
_cell.length_a   1.000
_cell.length_b   1.000
_cell.length_c   1.000
_cell.angle_alpha   90.00
_cell.angle_beta   90.00
_cell.angle_gamma   90.00
#
_symmetry.space_group_name_H-M   'P 1'
#
loop_
_entity.id
_entity.type
_entity.pdbx_description
1 polymer ?
#
loop_
_entity_poly.entity_id
_entity_poly.type
_entity_poly.pdbx_seq_one_letter_code
_entity_poly.pdbx_strand_id
1 'polypeptide(L)'
;MEVESKHLWEVEHPYYCSGTNYYVSSDRADETVFTYKSWPEFLTEMADADLDMNLLFRWDWQEGEKHGVKPFNGDIYYRNGRLKLFYMAQRKGFHTCAMVDVCRADEPSVIGYLKPRLTHLLSLWAPLIPQQLGTE
;
A
#
# COMPACT_ATOMS: atom_id res chain seq x y z
N MET A 1 2.47 -25.14 -14.86
CA MET A 1 2.05 -23.79 -15.25
C MET A 1 2.91 -22.84 -14.44
N GLU A 2 3.88 -22.20 -15.08
CA GLU A 2 4.58 -21.08 -14.45
C GLU A 2 3.54 -19.98 -14.24
N VAL A 3 3.24 -19.67 -12.98
CA VAL A 3 2.48 -18.46 -12.67
C VAL A 3 3.47 -17.34 -12.88
N GLU A 4 3.40 -16.70 -14.04
CA GLU A 4 4.15 -15.49 -14.32
C GLU A 4 3.89 -14.49 -13.17
N SER A 5 4.94 -14.19 -12.42
CA SER A 5 4.85 -13.33 -11.25
C SER A 5 4.57 -11.91 -11.72
N LYS A 6 3.31 -11.49 -11.62
CA LYS A 6 2.91 -10.12 -11.93
C LYS A 6 3.67 -9.13 -11.06
N HIS A 7 4.06 -8.01 -11.66
CA HIS A 7 4.53 -6.86 -10.91
C HIS A 7 3.38 -6.19 -10.16
N LEU A 8 3.68 -5.50 -9.06
CA LEU A 8 2.68 -4.84 -8.23
C LEU A 8 1.87 -3.79 -9.03
N TRP A 9 2.50 -3.10 -9.98
CA TRP A 9 1.84 -2.10 -10.84
C TRP A 9 0.92 -2.72 -11.92
N GLU A 10 0.89 -4.05 -12.06
CA GLU A 10 0.03 -4.77 -13.01
C GLU A 10 -1.23 -5.34 -12.33
N VAL A 11 -1.35 -5.19 -11.01
CA VAL A 11 -2.45 -5.75 -10.22
C VAL A 11 -3.58 -4.72 -10.09
N GLU A 12 -4.77 -5.13 -10.51
CA GLU A 12 -6.01 -4.41 -10.25
C GLU A 12 -6.84 -5.15 -9.18
N HIS A 13 -7.10 -4.49 -8.05
CA HIS A 13 -7.91 -5.07 -6.98
C HIS A 13 -9.42 -4.94 -7.28
N PRO A 14 -10.22 -6.00 -7.04
CA PRO A 14 -11.63 -6.04 -7.45
C PRO A 14 -12.56 -5.14 -6.62
N TYR A 15 -12.15 -4.76 -5.42
CA TYR A 15 -12.89 -3.80 -4.60
C TYR A 15 -12.44 -2.38 -4.96
N TYR A 16 -13.33 -1.39 -4.95
CA TYR A 16 -12.92 0.03 -5.03
C TYR A 16 -12.72 0.59 -3.63
N CYS A 17 -11.69 1.41 -3.41
CA CYS A 17 -11.46 2.08 -2.14
C CYS A 17 -11.11 3.56 -2.37
N SER A 18 -11.85 4.44 -1.71
CA SER A 18 -11.58 5.89 -1.79
C SER A 18 -10.25 6.19 -1.10
N GLY A 19 -9.42 7.04 -1.70
CA GLY A 19 -8.21 7.56 -1.05
C GLY A 19 -8.49 8.58 0.05
N THR A 20 -9.74 8.99 0.24
CA THR A 20 -10.17 9.99 1.22
C THR A 20 -11.19 9.41 2.20
N ASN A 21 -11.28 10.00 3.37
CA ASN A 21 -12.30 9.66 4.36
C ASN A 21 -13.51 10.62 4.22
N TYR A 22 -14.70 10.08 3.94
CA TYR A 22 -15.92 10.86 3.72
C TYR A 22 -16.30 11.78 4.90
N TYR A 23 -15.98 11.37 6.12
CA TYR A 23 -16.30 12.12 7.34
C TYR A 23 -15.28 13.21 7.69
N VAL A 24 -14.19 13.29 6.94
CA VAL A 24 -13.15 14.31 7.11
C VAL A 24 -13.32 15.35 6.01
N SER A 25 -13.54 16.59 6.43
CA SER A 25 -13.68 17.71 5.51
C SER A 25 -12.38 17.98 4.75
N SER A 26 -12.48 18.57 3.56
CA SER A 26 -11.34 18.77 2.67
C SER A 26 -10.23 19.63 3.26
N ASP A 27 -10.57 20.57 4.13
CA ASP A 27 -9.65 21.43 4.88
C ASP A 27 -8.87 20.70 5.98
N ARG A 28 -9.28 19.46 6.31
CA ARG A 28 -8.66 18.57 7.31
C ARG A 28 -8.18 17.26 6.69
N ALA A 29 -8.02 17.23 5.36
CA ALA A 29 -7.67 16.02 4.62
C ALA A 29 -6.35 15.40 5.11
N ASP A 30 -5.42 16.24 5.56
CA ASP A 30 -4.12 15.86 6.16
C ASP A 30 -4.24 15.02 7.44
N GLU A 31 -5.41 14.99 8.10
CA GLU A 31 -5.65 14.08 9.23
C GLU A 31 -5.80 12.61 8.81
N THR A 32 -6.10 12.35 7.53
CA THR A 32 -6.36 10.99 7.02
C THR A 32 -5.68 10.66 5.71
N VAL A 33 -5.10 11.64 5.03
CA VAL A 33 -4.35 11.46 3.78
C VAL A 33 -2.94 11.99 3.96
N PHE A 34 -1.97 11.09 3.89
CA PHE A 34 -0.55 11.40 4.05
C PHE A 34 0.14 11.27 2.70
N THR A 35 1.02 12.22 2.35
CA THR A 35 1.72 12.21 1.06
C THR A 35 3.23 12.18 1.26
N TYR A 36 3.90 11.28 0.55
CA TYR A 36 5.34 11.08 0.60
C TYR A 36 5.92 11.20 -0.81
N LYS A 37 7.05 11.91 -0.96
CA LYS A 37 7.71 12.14 -2.26
C LYS A 37 8.59 10.97 -2.69
N SER A 38 8.86 10.03 -1.79
CA SER A 38 9.65 8.84 -2.09
C SER A 38 9.36 7.68 -1.14
N TRP A 39 9.64 6.46 -1.60
CA TRP A 39 9.58 5.26 -0.76
C TRP A 39 10.51 5.32 0.48
N PRO A 40 11.77 5.77 0.39
CA PRO A 40 12.61 5.95 1.58
C PRO A 40 12.08 6.96 2.61
N GLU A 41 11.44 8.05 2.17
CA GLU A 41 10.81 9.03 3.06
C GLU A 41 9.66 8.39 3.84
N PHE A 42 8.80 7.64 3.16
CA PHE A 42 7.74 6.87 3.80
C PHE A 42 8.28 5.87 4.83
N LEU A 43 9.34 5.12 4.50
CA LEU A 43 9.94 4.16 5.42
C LEU A 43 10.55 4.82 6.66
N THR A 44 11.05 6.05 6.56
CA THR A 44 11.58 6.78 7.72
C THR A 44 10.53 6.95 8.82
N GLU A 45 9.25 7.06 8.44
CA GLU A 45 8.14 7.22 9.38
C GLU A 45 7.44 5.90 9.70
N MET A 46 7.26 5.04 8.69
CA MET A 46 6.31 3.93 8.75
C MET A 46 6.92 2.53 8.76
N ALA A 47 8.26 2.40 8.65
CA ALA A 47 8.92 1.09 8.63
C ALA A 47 8.56 0.24 9.86
N ASP A 48 8.75 0.83 11.05
CA ASP A 48 8.54 0.20 12.35
C ASP A 48 7.16 0.51 12.95
N ALA A 49 6.22 1.01 12.13
CA ALA A 49 4.87 1.31 12.59
C ALA A 49 4.19 0.04 13.14
N ASP A 50 3.62 0.17 14.33
CA ASP A 50 2.87 -0.89 15.01
C ASP A 50 1.73 -1.40 14.11
N LEU A 51 1.71 -2.72 13.90
CA LEU A 51 0.76 -3.38 12.98
C LEU A 51 -0.67 -3.37 13.51
N ASP A 52 -0.86 -3.46 14.82
CA ASP A 52 -2.19 -3.40 15.45
C ASP A 52 -2.76 -1.99 15.40
N MET A 53 -1.91 -0.97 15.52
CA MET A 53 -2.33 0.44 15.42
C MET A 53 -2.52 0.90 13.97
N ASN A 54 -1.84 0.27 13.01
CA ASN A 54 -1.82 0.65 11.60
C ASN A 54 -2.12 -0.56 10.70
N LEU A 55 -3.35 -1.09 10.82
CA LEU A 55 -3.77 -2.24 10.03
C LEU A 55 -3.85 -1.87 8.55
N LEU A 56 -2.84 -2.28 7.77
CA LEU A 56 -2.85 -2.16 6.32
C LEU A 56 -3.76 -3.25 5.74
N PHE A 57 -4.91 -2.84 5.20
CA PHE A 57 -5.90 -3.78 4.64
C PHE A 57 -5.89 -3.83 3.11
N ARG A 58 -5.24 -2.87 2.45
CA ARG A 58 -5.14 -2.78 0.99
C ARG A 58 -3.96 -1.93 0.56
N TRP A 59 -3.46 -2.21 -0.63
CA TRP A 59 -2.55 -1.35 -1.38
C TRP A 59 -3.02 -1.22 -2.84
N ASP A 60 -2.62 -0.16 -3.54
CA ASP A 60 -2.76 -0.05 -5.00
C ASP A 60 -1.52 0.64 -5.58
N TRP A 61 -0.87 0.05 -6.58
CA TRP A 61 0.22 0.72 -7.30
C TRP A 61 -0.30 1.22 -8.64
N GLN A 62 -0.38 2.54 -8.80
CA GLN A 62 -0.95 3.18 -9.98
C GLN A 62 0.16 3.78 -10.86
N GLU A 63 0.16 3.43 -12.14
CA GLU A 63 1.05 4.00 -13.17
C GLU A 63 0.27 4.58 -14.36
N GLY A 64 0.89 5.51 -15.07
CA GLY A 64 0.39 6.12 -16.30
C GLY A 64 -0.61 7.26 -16.12
N GLU A 65 -0.86 7.94 -17.24
CA GLU A 65 -1.65 9.18 -17.29
C GLU A 65 -3.09 8.99 -16.79
N LYS A 66 -3.67 7.78 -16.96
CA LYS A 66 -5.00 7.42 -16.43
C LYS A 66 -5.13 7.61 -14.91
N HIS A 67 -4.01 7.66 -14.20
CA HIS A 67 -3.95 7.85 -12.75
C HIS A 67 -3.28 9.19 -12.36
N GLY A 68 -3.10 10.10 -13.30
CA GLY A 68 -2.51 11.42 -13.04
C GLY A 68 -1.01 11.39 -12.72
N VAL A 69 -0.31 10.30 -13.08
CA VAL A 69 1.14 10.19 -12.96
C VAL A 69 1.80 10.15 -14.33
N LYS A 70 3.08 10.51 -14.37
CA LYS A 70 3.85 10.60 -15.62
C LYS A 70 3.98 9.19 -16.25
N PRO A 71 3.98 9.05 -17.58
CA PRO A 71 4.22 7.77 -18.23
C PRO A 71 5.63 7.24 -17.92
N PHE A 72 5.78 5.92 -17.87
CA PHE A 72 7.08 5.29 -17.74
C PHE A 72 7.98 5.66 -18.93
N ASN A 73 9.22 6.06 -18.65
CA ASN A 73 10.16 6.53 -19.67
C ASN A 73 11.26 5.49 -20.03
N GLY A 74 11.19 4.28 -19.45
CA GLY A 74 12.19 3.23 -19.63
C GLY A 74 13.20 3.11 -18.48
N ASP A 75 13.31 4.09 -17.59
CA ASP A 75 14.20 4.06 -16.43
C ASP A 75 13.46 3.58 -15.18
N ILE A 76 13.87 2.45 -14.61
CA ILE A 76 13.24 1.86 -13.41
C ILE A 76 13.37 2.76 -12.16
N TYR A 77 14.28 3.72 -12.15
CA TYR A 77 14.45 4.71 -11.08
C TYR A 77 13.59 5.97 -11.29
N TYR A 78 12.96 6.10 -12.45
CA TYR A 78 12.06 7.19 -12.73
C TYR A 78 10.75 7.03 -11.93
N ARG A 79 10.40 8.06 -11.14
CA ARG A 79 9.17 8.05 -10.33
C ARG A 79 7.95 8.32 -11.20
N ASN A 80 7.40 7.24 -11.76
CA ASN A 80 6.19 7.22 -12.57
C ASN A 80 5.01 6.52 -11.87
N GLY A 81 5.19 6.08 -10.62
CA GLY A 81 4.18 5.36 -9.86
C GLY A 81 3.67 6.14 -8.65
N ARG A 82 2.39 5.91 -8.31
CA ARG A 82 1.78 6.31 -7.04
C ARG A 82 1.35 5.04 -6.30
N LEU A 83 2.01 4.73 -5.19
CA LEU A 83 1.61 3.66 -4.29
C LEU A 83 0.63 4.23 -3.26
N LYS A 84 -0.58 3.68 -3.21
CA LYS A 84 -1.59 3.96 -2.19
C LYS A 84 -1.59 2.83 -1.19
N LEU A 85 -1.50 3.16 0.09
CA LEU A 85 -1.54 2.22 1.21
C LEU A 85 -2.70 2.63 2.12
N PHE A 86 -3.68 1.73 2.28
CA PHE A 86 -4.93 2.02 2.98
C PHE A 86 -4.93 1.34 4.34
N TYR A 87 -5.12 2.14 5.38
CA TYR A 87 -5.05 1.70 6.76
C TYR A 87 -6.36 1.89 7.49
N MET A 88 -6.59 1.05 8.50
CA MET A 88 -7.63 1.23 9.50
C MET A 88 -6.97 1.49 10.86
N ALA A 89 -7.19 2.67 11.44
CA ALA A 89 -6.65 3.03 12.74
C ALA A 89 -7.54 2.48 13.87
N GLN A 90 -7.03 1.48 14.61
CA GLN A 90 -7.78 0.63 15.55
C GLN A 90 -8.67 1.37 16.56
N ARG A 91 -8.19 2.48 17.16
CA ARG A 91 -8.93 3.18 18.24
C ARG A 91 -9.92 4.24 17.76
N LYS A 92 -9.72 4.75 16.55
CA LYS A 92 -10.55 5.83 16.00
C LYS A 92 -11.49 5.32 14.92
N GLY A 93 -11.30 4.09 14.42
CA GLY A 93 -12.02 3.57 13.26
C GLY A 93 -11.78 4.44 12.02
N PHE A 94 -10.63 5.13 11.97
CA PHE A 94 -10.32 6.01 10.85
C PHE A 94 -9.71 5.22 9.71
N HIS A 95 -10.39 5.30 8.58
CA HIS A 95 -9.79 5.03 7.29
C HIS A 95 -8.77 6.13 6.98
N THR A 96 -7.52 5.73 6.73
CA THR A 96 -6.45 6.62 6.29
C THR A 96 -5.76 6.05 5.05
N CYS A 97 -5.16 6.94 4.25
CA CYS A 97 -4.45 6.57 3.03
C CYS A 97 -3.09 7.28 2.99
N ALA A 98 -2.00 6.50 2.89
CA ALA A 98 -0.70 7.04 2.52
C ALA A 98 -0.54 6.97 1.00
N MET A 99 -0.16 8.09 0.38
CA MET A 99 0.12 8.21 -1.05
C MET A 99 1.62 8.46 -1.23
N VAL A 100 2.33 7.49 -1.77
CA VAL A 100 3.78 7.50 -1.89
C VAL A 100 4.18 7.55 -3.35
N ASP A 101 5.04 8.50 -3.72
CA ASP A 101 5.68 8.52 -5.04
C ASP A 101 6.76 7.42 -5.12
N VAL A 102 6.58 6.48 -6.04
CA VAL A 102 7.44 5.30 -6.20
C VAL A 102 7.98 5.18 -7.61
N CYS A 103 9.10 4.49 -7.76
CA CYS A 103 9.60 3.99 -9.03
C CYS A 103 9.64 2.46 -9.01
N ARG A 104 9.76 1.83 -10.19
CA ARG A 104 9.75 0.36 -10.28
C ARG A 104 10.89 -0.31 -9.50
N ALA A 105 12.02 0.38 -9.34
CA ALA A 105 13.13 -0.09 -8.50
C ALA A 105 12.77 -0.21 -6.99
N ASP A 106 11.71 0.46 -6.53
CA ASP A 106 11.23 0.36 -5.15
C ASP A 106 10.48 -0.97 -4.88
N GLU A 107 10.03 -1.68 -5.92
CA GLU A 107 9.14 -2.85 -5.80
C GLU A 107 9.63 -3.94 -4.84
N PRO A 108 10.89 -4.40 -4.89
CA PRO A 108 11.35 -5.42 -3.95
C PRO A 108 11.22 -4.98 -2.48
N SER A 109 11.47 -3.70 -2.19
CA SER A 109 11.35 -3.13 -0.85
C SER A 109 9.88 -2.97 -0.45
N VAL A 110 9.00 -2.57 -1.38
CA VAL A 110 7.54 -2.53 -1.17
C VAL A 110 7.01 -3.92 -0.84
N ILE A 111 7.40 -4.95 -1.59
CA ILE A 111 7.03 -6.35 -1.30
C ILE A 111 7.49 -6.74 0.11
N GLY A 112 8.72 -6.39 0.49
CA GLY A 112 9.25 -6.62 1.83
C GLY A 112 8.41 -5.97 2.94
N TYR A 113 7.87 -4.77 2.70
CA TYR A 113 6.99 -4.06 3.62
C TYR A 113 5.58 -4.67 3.69
N LEU A 114 5.02 -5.10 2.56
CA LEU A 114 3.67 -5.63 2.43
C LEU A 114 3.51 -7.04 3.02
N LYS A 115 4.52 -7.91 2.85
CA LYS A 115 4.46 -9.31 3.32
C LYS A 115 4.10 -9.47 4.81
N PRO A 116 4.82 -8.86 5.78
CA PRO A 116 4.47 -8.99 7.20
C PRO A 116 3.09 -8.40 7.52
N ARG A 117 2.68 -7.34 6.82
CA ARG A 117 1.36 -6.71 6.97
C ARG A 117 0.24 -7.60 6.44
N LEU A 118 0.46 -8.29 5.33
CA LEU A 118 -0.45 -9.31 4.81
C LEU A 118 -0.59 -10.46 5.81
N THR A 119 0.52 -10.98 6.35
CA THR A 119 0.49 -12.03 7.37
C THR A 119 -0.36 -11.60 8.57
N HIS A 120 -0.19 -10.36 9.04
CA HIS A 120 -0.98 -9.80 10.13
C HIS A 120 -2.47 -9.64 9.75
N LEU A 121 -2.80 -9.09 8.58
CA LEU A 121 -4.18 -8.96 8.11
C LEU A 121 -4.89 -10.32 8.02
N LEU A 122 -4.21 -11.35 7.51
CA LEU A 122 -4.78 -12.69 7.38
C LEU A 122 -4.96 -13.37 8.75
N SER A 123 -4.12 -13.08 9.74
CA SER A 123 -4.26 -13.66 11.08
C SER A 123 -5.56 -13.25 11.79
N LEU A 124 -6.12 -12.07 11.44
CA LEU A 124 -7.41 -11.61 11.96
C LEU A 124 -8.58 -12.53 11.58
N TRP A 125 -8.42 -13.33 10.53
CA TRP A 125 -9.43 -14.25 10.03
C TRP A 125 -9.18 -15.70 10.48
N ALA A 126 -8.19 -15.94 11.34
CA ALA A 126 -7.98 -17.27 11.91
C ALA A 126 -9.21 -17.72 12.72
N PRO A 127 -9.60 -19.00 12.64
CA PRO A 127 -8.94 -20.11 11.94
C PRO A 127 -9.44 -20.35 10.51
N LEU A 128 -10.17 -19.41 9.90
CA LEU A 128 -10.79 -19.61 8.57
C LEU A 128 -9.77 -19.59 7.43
N ILE A 129 -8.60 -18.98 7.65
CA ILE A 129 -7.50 -18.97 6.68
C ILE A 129 -6.60 -20.18 6.97
N PRO A 130 -6.34 -21.05 5.97
CA PRO A 130 -5.41 -22.16 6.13
C PRO A 130 -4.06 -21.61 6.60
N GLN A 131 -3.55 -22.05 7.75
CA GLN A 131 -2.18 -21.74 8.11
C GLN A 131 -1.29 -22.29 7.01
N GLN A 132 -0.51 -21.42 6.34
CA GLN A 132 0.56 -21.89 5.47
C GLN A 132 1.51 -22.67 6.36
N LEU A 133 1.53 -24.00 6.19
CA LEU A 133 2.51 -24.88 6.82
C LEU A 133 3.89 -24.32 6.44
N GLY A 134 4.60 -23.77 7.42
CA GLY A 134 5.95 -23.28 7.21
C GLY A 134 6.79 -24.41 6.63
N THR A 135 7.38 -24.18 5.46
CA THR A 135 8.48 -25.00 4.98
C THR A 135 9.65 -24.75 5.91
N GLU A 136 9.93 -25.73 6.78
CA GLU A 136 11.21 -25.87 7.49
C GLU A 136 12.38 -26.01 6.51
#